data_AF-A0A432IQA9-F1
#
_entry.id   AF-A0A432IQA9-F1
#
_cell.length_a   1.000
_cell.length_b   1.000
_cell.length_c   1.000
_cell.angle_alpha   90.00
_cell.angle_beta   90.00
_cell.angle_gamma   90.00
#
_symmetry.space_group_name_H-M   'P 1'
#
loop_
_entity.id
_entity.type
_entity.pdbx_description
1 polymer ?
#
loop_
_entity_poly.entity_id
_entity_poly.type
_entity_poly.pdbx_seq_one_letter_code
_entity_poly.pdbx_strand_id
1 'polypeptide(L)'
;MAGLIAKVKPHQIYASEDLAGPHSTHRICLDSLFKALEDLKNERYMNDCRVWLYRGAWHEWDIHEIEMTVPMSPDQVLKKRNAIFYHQSQKDGALYQGDDSREFWMRAEDRNRETAEKYNALGLADYAALEAFRRFYF
;
A
#
# COMPACT_ATOMS: atom_id res chain seq x y z
N MET A 1 17.98 7.16 4.13
CA MET A 1 16.58 7.58 3.90
C MET A 1 16.32 9.03 4.31
N ALA A 2 16.70 9.45 5.52
CA ALA A 2 16.51 10.82 6.02
C ALA A 2 16.99 11.91 5.05
N GLY A 3 18.19 11.77 4.46
CA GLY A 3 18.70 12.74 3.47
C GLY A 3 17.81 12.93 2.24
N LEU A 4 17.08 11.89 1.81
CA LEU A 4 16.12 12.02 0.70
C LEU A 4 14.86 12.76 1.14
N ILE A 5 14.33 12.45 2.32
CA ILE A 5 13.15 13.12 2.89
C ILE A 5 13.45 14.60 3.09
N ALA A 6 14.60 14.95 3.66
CA ALA A 6 15.01 16.33 3.87
C ALA A 6 15.22 17.12 2.56
N LYS A 7 15.64 16.42 1.48
CA LYS A 7 15.79 17.01 0.15
C LYS A 7 14.45 17.27 -0.53
N VAL A 8 13.53 16.30 -0.47
CA VAL A 8 12.24 16.37 -1.19
C VAL A 8 11.20 17.18 -0.41
N LYS A 9 11.24 17.13 0.93
CA LYS A 9 10.23 17.72 1.83
C LYS A 9 8.80 17.29 1.46
N PRO A 10 8.52 15.98 1.44
CA PRO A 10 7.26 15.46 0.93
C PRO A 10 6.09 15.81 1.86
N HIS A 11 4.91 16.04 1.28
CA HIS A 11 3.65 16.10 2.03
C HIS A 11 3.08 14.70 2.32
N GLN A 12 3.46 13.69 1.53
CA GLN A 12 2.96 12.32 1.65
C GLN A 12 4.07 11.32 1.36
N ILE A 13 4.16 10.29 2.19
CA ILE A 13 5.06 9.14 2.04
C ILE A 13 4.20 7.88 2.04
N TYR A 14 4.38 7.02 1.03
CA TYR A 14 3.70 5.73 0.95
C TYR A 14 4.69 4.60 1.20
N ALA A 15 4.35 3.68 2.10
CA ALA A 15 5.21 2.55 2.44
C ALA A 15 4.40 1.26 2.55
N SER A 16 5.02 0.14 2.14
CA SER A 16 4.42 -1.18 2.28
C SER A 16 4.63 -1.69 3.70
N GLU A 17 3.53 -2.00 4.39
CA GLU A 17 3.56 -2.78 5.63
C GLU A 17 3.33 -4.25 5.29
N ASP A 18 4.37 -4.93 4.80
CA ASP A 18 4.34 -6.37 4.62
C ASP A 18 5.08 -7.04 5.79
N LEU A 19 4.31 -7.63 6.71
CA LEU A 19 4.80 -8.24 7.96
C LEU A 19 5.32 -9.67 7.74
N ALA A 20 5.78 -10.00 6.52
CA ALA A 20 6.41 -11.28 6.22
C ALA A 20 7.74 -11.43 7.00
N GLY A 21 7.67 -11.86 8.26
CA GLY A 21 8.82 -12.21 9.11
C GLY A 21 9.74 -11.04 9.53
N PRO A 22 10.47 -11.18 10.65
CA PRO A 22 11.32 -10.12 11.23
C PRO A 22 12.55 -9.74 10.39
N HIS A 23 12.89 -10.53 9.36
CA HIS A 23 14.09 -10.36 8.53
C HIS A 23 13.77 -10.11 7.04
N SER A 24 12.53 -9.84 6.68
CA SER A 24 12.24 -9.47 5.29
C SER A 24 12.86 -8.13 4.91
N THR A 25 13.17 -7.99 3.63
CA THR A 25 13.58 -6.72 3.02
C THR A 25 12.55 -5.62 3.27
N HIS A 26 11.25 -5.95 3.24
CA HIS A 26 10.16 -5.04 3.58
C HIS A 26 10.30 -4.48 4.99
N ARG A 27 10.56 -5.34 5.99
CA ARG A 27 10.76 -4.90 7.37
C ARG A 27 11.96 -3.97 7.52
N ILE A 28 13.09 -4.32 6.91
CA ILE A 28 14.31 -3.48 6.98
C ILE A 28 14.08 -2.11 6.33
N CYS A 29 13.39 -2.05 5.19
CA CYS A 29 13.04 -0.80 4.52
C CYS A 29 12.09 0.05 5.37
N LEU A 30 11.08 -0.56 6.00
CA LEU A 30 10.12 0.12 6.86
C LEU A 30 10.78 0.64 8.15
N ASP A 31 11.61 -0.18 8.81
CA ASP A 31 12.37 0.24 9.99
C ASP A 31 13.32 1.41 9.66
N SER A 32 13.92 1.40 8.46
CA SER A 32 14.76 2.50 7.97
C SER A 32 13.96 3.79 7.74
N LEU A 33 12.69 3.67 7.33
CA LEU A 33 11.77 4.81 7.22
C LEU A 33 11.42 5.35 8.60
N PHE A 34 11.02 4.50 9.54
CA PHE A 34 10.64 4.93 10.88
C PHE A 34 11.78 5.64 11.61
N LYS A 35 13.01 5.13 11.51
CA LYS A 35 14.19 5.82 12.04
C LYS A 35 14.38 7.20 11.40
N ALA A 36 14.25 7.30 10.09
CA ALA A 36 14.39 8.58 9.40
C ALA A 36 13.27 9.58 9.76
N LEU A 37 12.05 9.10 10.02
CA LEU A 37 10.95 9.94 10.49
C LEU A 37 11.21 10.44 11.90
N GLU A 38 11.68 9.58 12.80
CA GLU A 38 12.05 9.95 14.17
C GLU A 38 13.13 11.04 14.19
N ASP A 39 14.15 10.92 13.33
CA ASP A 39 15.23 11.90 13.20
C ASP A 39 14.71 13.26 12.69
N LEU A 40 13.69 13.26 11.82
CA LEU A 40 13.24 14.46 11.11
C LEU A 40 11.95 15.08 11.68
N LYS A 41 11.23 14.42 12.59
CA LYS A 41 9.87 14.83 13.00
C LYS A 41 9.76 16.26 13.53
N ASN A 42 10.83 16.81 14.07
CA ASN A 42 10.88 18.19 14.59
C ASN A 42 11.11 19.25 13.51
N GLU A 43 11.39 18.85 12.27
CA GLU A 43 11.54 19.77 11.15
C GLU A 43 10.19 20.35 10.74
N ARG A 44 10.14 21.66 10.47
CA ARG A 44 8.88 22.40 10.23
C ARG A 44 8.01 21.79 9.11
N TYR A 45 8.62 21.26 8.05
CA TYR A 45 7.90 20.68 6.92
C TYR A 45 7.24 19.32 7.25
N MET A 46 7.67 18.65 8.32
CA MET A 46 7.11 17.36 8.72
C MET A 46 5.73 17.48 9.37
N ASN A 47 5.35 18.66 9.89
CA ASN A 47 4.01 18.93 10.43
C ASN A 47 2.90 18.65 9.41
N ASP A 48 3.19 18.93 8.13
CA ASP A 48 2.28 18.76 6.99
C ASP A 48 2.53 17.43 6.25
N CYS A 49 3.48 16.62 6.70
CA CYS A 49 3.75 15.32 6.11
C CYS A 49 2.82 14.24 6.70
N ARG A 50 2.34 13.34 5.84
CA ARG A 50 1.57 12.15 6.20
C ARG A 50 2.25 10.89 5.70
N VAL A 51 2.26 9.85 6.52
CA VAL A 51 2.81 8.55 6.15
C VAL A 51 1.67 7.55 6.05
N TRP A 52 1.51 6.95 4.88
CA TRP A 52 0.43 6.04 4.53
C TRP A 52 0.99 4.64 4.29
N LEU A 53 0.51 3.69 5.07
CA LEU A 53 0.87 2.28 4.99
C LEU A 53 -0.15 1.54 4.13
N TYR A 54 0.34 0.85 3.10
CA TYR A 54 -0.47 -0.04 2.27
C TYR A 54 -0.02 -1.50 2.43
N ARG A 55 -0.92 -2.43 2.11
CA ARG A 55 -0.66 -3.87 2.17
C ARG A 55 -0.31 -4.45 0.81
N GLY A 56 0.32 -5.62 0.82
CA GLY A 56 0.55 -6.44 -0.37
C GLY A 56 -0.75 -7.09 -0.89
N ALA A 57 -0.64 -7.90 -1.94
CA ALA A 57 -1.79 -8.51 -2.60
C ALA A 57 -2.48 -9.64 -1.80
N TRP A 58 -1.93 -10.06 -0.65
CA TRP A 58 -2.43 -11.22 0.11
C TRP A 58 -3.51 -10.87 1.13
N HIS A 59 -3.35 -9.75 1.83
CA HIS A 59 -4.24 -9.34 2.91
C HIS A 59 -4.50 -7.85 2.81
N GLU A 60 -5.74 -7.46 3.06
CA GLU A 60 -6.12 -6.05 3.19
C GLU A 60 -6.31 -5.70 4.67
N TRP A 61 -6.31 -4.41 4.96
CA TRP A 61 -6.81 -3.87 6.23
C TRP A 61 -8.29 -4.21 6.46
N ASP A 62 -8.67 -4.40 7.72
CA ASP A 62 -10.09 -4.38 8.08
C ASP A 62 -10.66 -2.96 7.90
N ILE A 63 -11.94 -2.86 7.54
CA ILE A 63 -12.59 -1.58 7.21
C ILE A 63 -12.38 -0.51 8.30
N HIS A 64 -12.44 -0.92 9.57
CA HIS A 64 -12.30 -0.01 10.71
C HIS A 64 -10.85 0.45 10.97
N GLU A 65 -9.86 -0.19 10.36
CA GLU A 65 -8.44 0.22 10.41
C GLU A 65 -8.05 1.16 9.25
N ILE A 66 -8.88 1.25 8.21
CA ILE A 66 -8.61 2.07 7.03
C ILE A 66 -8.86 3.54 7.37
N GLU A 67 -7.84 4.37 7.22
CA GLU A 67 -7.91 5.81 7.50
C GLU A 67 -7.99 6.66 6.22
N MET A 68 -7.62 6.09 5.07
CA MET A 68 -7.74 6.74 3.77
C MET A 68 -7.95 5.72 2.67
N THR A 69 -8.85 6.02 1.72
CA THR A 69 -9.00 5.26 0.48
C THR A 69 -8.79 6.15 -0.74
N VAL A 70 -8.18 5.59 -1.79
CA VAL A 70 -8.06 6.23 -3.10
C VAL A 70 -8.93 5.45 -4.10
N PRO A 71 -10.00 6.06 -4.65
CA PRO A 71 -10.81 5.41 -5.65
C PRO A 71 -10.10 5.32 -7.01
N MET A 72 -10.36 4.22 -7.71
CA MET A 72 -9.85 3.97 -9.05
C MET A 72 -10.99 3.77 -10.04
N SER A 73 -10.86 4.39 -11.21
CA SER A 73 -11.70 4.10 -12.39
C SER A 73 -11.29 2.77 -13.04
N PRO A 74 -12.14 2.18 -13.90
CA PRO A 74 -11.79 0.97 -14.66
C PRO A 74 -10.46 1.12 -15.42
N ASP A 75 -10.21 2.27 -16.04
CA ASP A 75 -8.95 2.53 -16.75
C ASP A 75 -7.73 2.58 -15.83
N GLN A 76 -7.89 3.07 -14.60
CA GLN A 76 -6.82 3.07 -13.60
C GLN A 76 -6.51 1.65 -13.10
N VAL A 77 -7.54 0.81 -12.96
CA VAL A 77 -7.36 -0.63 -12.65
C VAL A 77 -6.56 -1.32 -13.76
N LEU A 78 -6.92 -1.09 -15.03
CA LEU A 78 -6.18 -1.63 -16.18
C LEU A 78 -4.72 -1.14 -16.21
N LYS A 79 -4.47 0.14 -15.91
CA LYS A 79 -3.12 0.69 -15.81
C LYS A 79 -2.31 0.03 -14.69
N LYS A 80 -2.91 -0.18 -13.51
CA LYS A 80 -2.28 -0.86 -12.39
C LYS A 80 -1.92 -2.31 -12.74
N ARG A 81 -2.84 -3.04 -13.38
CA ARG A 81 -2.59 -4.40 -13.87
C ARG A 81 -1.42 -4.47 -14.85
N ASN A 82 -1.37 -3.56 -15.82
CA ASN A 82 -0.27 -3.50 -16.77
C ASN A 82 1.06 -3.15 -16.09
N ALA A 83 1.05 -2.25 -15.09
CA ALA A 83 2.23 -1.93 -14.30
C ALA A 83 2.78 -3.17 -13.57
N ILE A 84 1.91 -4.02 -13.01
CA ILE A 84 2.31 -5.29 -12.39
C ILE A 84 2.93 -6.23 -13.43
N PHE A 85 2.35 -6.32 -14.63
CA PHE A 85 2.89 -7.18 -15.69
C PHE A 85 4.29 -6.81 -16.18
N TYR A 86 4.73 -5.56 -16.01
CA TYR A 86 6.11 -5.17 -16.32
C TYR A 86 7.14 -5.83 -15.39
N HIS A 87 6.72 -6.34 -14.23
CA HIS A 87 7.57 -7.09 -13.32
C HIS A 87 7.44 -8.59 -13.58
N GLN A 88 8.33 -9.14 -14.42
CA GLN A 88 8.31 -10.57 -14.77
C GLN A 88 8.33 -11.50 -13.55
N SER A 89 9.05 -11.15 -12.49
CA SER A 89 9.08 -11.93 -11.23
C SER A 89 7.77 -11.93 -10.45
N GLN A 90 6.80 -11.09 -10.83
CA GLN A 90 5.45 -11.03 -10.27
C GLN A 90 4.39 -11.62 -11.23
N LYS A 91 4.81 -11.99 -12.45
CA LYS A 91 4.02 -12.71 -13.45
C LYS A 91 4.05 -14.21 -13.18
N ASP A 92 5.20 -14.74 -12.79
CA ASP A 92 5.32 -16.16 -12.49
C ASP A 92 4.63 -16.49 -11.15
N GLY A 93 4.05 -17.69 -11.06
CA GLY A 93 3.38 -18.17 -9.85
C GLY A 93 4.30 -17.97 -8.64
N ALA A 94 3.73 -17.55 -7.51
CA ALA A 94 4.51 -17.38 -6.29
C ALA A 94 5.27 -18.69 -6.01
N LEU A 95 6.58 -18.63 -5.74
CA LEU A 95 7.38 -19.83 -5.44
C LEU A 95 6.79 -20.65 -4.28
N TYR A 96 6.00 -20.00 -3.42
CA TYR A 96 5.19 -20.60 -2.37
C TYR A 96 3.73 -20.20 -2.58
N GLN A 97 3.07 -20.79 -3.56
CA GLN A 97 1.61 -20.81 -3.60
C GLN A 97 1.14 -21.71 -2.45
N GLY A 98 0.43 -21.12 -1.48
CA GLY A 98 -0.44 -21.91 -0.60
C GLY A 98 -1.63 -22.45 -1.41
N ASP A 99 -2.82 -22.40 -0.84
CA ASP A 99 -4.02 -22.89 -1.55
C ASP A 99 -4.60 -21.87 -2.57
N ASP A 100 -4.06 -20.65 -2.63
CA ASP A 100 -4.49 -19.62 -3.59
C ASP A 100 -3.70 -19.71 -4.90
N SER A 101 -4.36 -20.19 -5.96
CA SER A 101 -3.80 -20.38 -7.30
C SER A 101 -3.76 -19.10 -8.15
N ARG A 102 -4.34 -17.99 -7.66
CA ARG A 102 -4.38 -16.73 -8.40
C ARG A 102 -2.99 -16.10 -8.55
N GLU A 103 -2.69 -15.64 -9.76
CA GLU A 103 -1.54 -14.78 -10.06
C GLU A 103 -1.60 -13.49 -9.23
N PHE A 104 -0.44 -12.86 -9.00
CA PHE A 104 -0.34 -11.67 -8.16
C PHE A 104 -1.26 -10.53 -8.62
N TRP A 105 -1.35 -10.29 -9.93
CA TRP A 105 -2.20 -9.23 -10.48
C TRP A 105 -3.70 -9.47 -10.20
N MET A 106 -4.16 -10.73 -10.27
CA MET A 106 -5.54 -11.09 -9.95
C MET A 106 -5.85 -10.80 -8.49
N ARG A 107 -4.94 -11.20 -7.59
CA ARG A 107 -5.08 -10.93 -6.15
C ARG A 107 -5.08 -9.43 -5.84
N ALA A 108 -4.19 -8.68 -6.49
CA ALA A 108 -4.13 -7.23 -6.32
C ALA A 108 -5.41 -6.53 -6.81
N GLU A 109 -5.95 -6.94 -7.97
CA GLU A 109 -7.18 -6.39 -8.56
C GLU A 109 -8.42 -6.78 -7.73
N ASP A 110 -8.57 -8.06 -7.40
CA ASP A 110 -9.67 -8.59 -6.60
C ASP A 110 -9.72 -7.93 -5.23
N ARG A 111 -8.57 -7.79 -4.54
CA ARG A 111 -8.51 -7.11 -3.23
C ARG A 111 -9.06 -5.68 -3.32
N ASN A 112 -8.63 -4.89 -4.31
CA ASN A 112 -9.11 -3.52 -4.42
C ASN A 112 -10.60 -3.45 -4.81
N ARG A 113 -11.08 -4.41 -5.62
CA ARG A 113 -12.51 -4.53 -5.94
C ARG A 113 -13.33 -4.89 -4.71
N GLU A 114 -12.90 -5.86 -3.91
CA GLU A 114 -13.56 -6.25 -2.66
C GLU A 114 -13.63 -5.09 -1.66
N THR A 115 -12.57 -4.27 -1.55
CA THR A 115 -12.61 -3.05 -0.72
C THR A 115 -13.67 -2.07 -1.22
N ALA A 116 -13.81 -1.89 -2.54
CA ALA A 116 -14.86 -1.04 -3.12
C ALA A 116 -16.27 -1.59 -2.84
N GLU A 117 -16.48 -2.89 -3.03
CA GLU A 117 -17.75 -3.57 -2.77
C GLU A 117 -18.16 -3.43 -1.29
N LYS A 118 -17.21 -3.61 -0.36
CA LYS A 118 -17.42 -3.41 1.08
C LYS A 118 -17.83 -1.98 1.40
N TYR A 119 -17.19 -0.98 0.80
CA TYR A 119 -17.51 0.43 1.01
C TYR A 119 -18.89 0.78 0.42
N ASN A 120 -19.21 0.25 -0.76
CA ASN A 120 -20.53 0.40 -1.38
C ASN A 120 -21.63 -0.22 -0.50
N ALA A 121 -21.40 -1.42 0.05
CA ALA A 121 -22.33 -2.06 0.98
C ALA A 121 -22.59 -1.25 2.27
N LEU A 122 -21.67 -0.35 2.65
CA LEU A 122 -21.83 0.61 3.75
C LEU A 122 -22.56 1.90 3.33
N GLY A 123 -22.98 2.01 2.06
CA GLY A 123 -23.71 3.15 1.50
C GLY A 123 -22.82 4.23 0.87
N LEU A 124 -21.54 3.96 0.64
CA LEU A 124 -20.64 4.88 -0.07
C LEU A 124 -20.75 4.74 -1.59
N ALA A 125 -20.15 5.69 -2.31
CA ALA A 125 -20.19 5.72 -3.76
C ALA A 125 -19.56 4.47 -4.39
N ASP A 126 -20.12 4.05 -5.52
CA ASP A 126 -19.65 2.89 -6.28
C ASP A 126 -18.40 3.21 -7.10
N TYR A 127 -17.36 2.39 -6.95
CA TYR A 127 -16.08 2.52 -7.63
C TYR A 127 -15.62 1.16 -8.15
N ALA A 128 -14.87 1.15 -9.24
CA ALA A 128 -14.33 -0.10 -9.79
C ALA A 128 -13.36 -0.80 -8.83
N ALA A 129 -12.62 0.00 -8.05
CA ALA A 129 -11.67 -0.47 -7.07
C ALA A 129 -11.29 0.65 -6.08
N LEU A 130 -10.94 0.29 -4.84
CA LEU A 130 -10.42 1.21 -3.82
C LEU A 130 -9.05 0.71 -3.33
N GLU A 131 -8.05 1.58 -3.33
CA GLU A 131 -6.79 1.34 -2.62
C GLU A 131 -6.89 1.86 -1.19
N ALA A 132 -6.53 1.03 -0.21
CA ALA A 132 -6.68 1.34 1.20
C ALA A 132 -5.34 1.63 1.88
N PHE A 133 -5.37 2.60 2.79
CA PHE A 133 -4.21 3.05 3.54
C PHE A 133 -4.54 3.25 5.02
N ARG A 134 -3.60 2.84 5.87
CA ARG A 134 -3.56 3.18 7.29
C ARG A 134 -2.52 4.26 7.54
N ARG A 135 -2.80 5.21 8.41
CA ARG A 135 -1.83 6.26 8.75
C ARG A 135 -0.82 5.74 9.76
N PHE A 136 0.45 6.03 9.51
CA PHE A 136 1.49 5.94 10.51
C PHE A 136 1.67 7.30 11.20
N TYR A 137 1.60 7.31 12.52
CA TYR A 137 1.77 8.48 13.37
C TYR A 137 3.20 8.45 13.95
N PHE A 138 3.95 9.54 13.77
CA PHE A 138 5.35 9.71 14.15
C PHE A 138 5.59 11.07 14.78
#